data_AF-A0A6N2CDV4-F1
#
_entry.id   AF-A0A6N2CDV4-F1
#
_cell.length_a   1.000
_cell.length_b   1.000
_cell.length_c   1.000
_cell.angle_alpha   90.00
_cell.angle_beta   90.00
_cell.angle_gamma   90.00
#
_symmetry.space_group_name_H-M   'P 1'
#
loop_
_entity.id
_entity.type
_entity.pdbx_description
1 polymer ?
#
loop_
_entity_poly.entity_id
_entity_poly.type
_entity_poly.pdbx_seq_one_letter_code
_entity_poly.pdbx_strand_id
1 'polypeptide(L)'
;MANPKVFFDLTIGGAPAGRVVMDLFADTTPKTAENFRALCTGEKGVGRMGKPLHYKGSTFHRVIPGFMCQGAILRVAGTLGEVFGQVVEGMDVIKKAEAVGSSSGRCSKPVVIADCGQL
;
A
#
# COMPACT_ATOMS: atom_id res chain seq x y z
N MET A 1 19.77 0.14 13.02
CA MET A 1 18.32 0.29 13.32
C MET A 1 17.58 -0.79 12.56
N ALA A 2 16.54 -1.38 13.13
CA ALA A 2 15.72 -2.34 12.40
C ALA A 2 14.85 -1.61 11.37
N ASN A 3 14.67 -2.21 10.20
CA ASN A 3 13.78 -1.69 9.17
C ASN A 3 12.32 -1.70 9.69
N PRO A 4 11.57 -0.60 9.57
CA PRO A 4 10.21 -0.53 10.08
C PRO A 4 9.29 -1.40 9.23
N LYS A 5 8.39 -2.13 9.91
CA LYS A 5 7.37 -2.95 9.27
C LYS A 5 6.01 -2.27 9.39
N VAL A 6 5.26 -2.27 8.30
CA VAL A 6 3.92 -1.68 8.24
C VAL A 6 2.93 -2.66 7.65
N PHE A 7 1.65 -2.49 7.97
CA PHE A 7 0.60 -3.38 7.49
C PHE A 7 -0.55 -2.62 6.88
N PHE A 8 -1.22 -3.27 5.91
CA PHE A 8 -2.49 -2.85 5.31
C PHE A 8 -3.52 -3.97 5.40
N ASP A 9 -4.68 -3.65 5.96
CA ASP A 9 -5.86 -4.50 5.87
C ASP A 9 -6.68 -4.09 4.65
N LEU A 10 -6.77 -4.98 3.68
CA LEU A 10 -7.43 -4.71 2.41
C LEU A 10 -8.84 -5.29 2.39
N THR A 11 -9.74 -4.56 1.74
CA THR A 11 -11.08 -5.04 1.36
C THR A 11 -11.23 -4.95 -0.15
N ILE A 12 -11.94 -5.92 -0.74
CA ILE A 12 -12.23 -5.98 -2.18
C ILE A 12 -13.74 -6.06 -2.35
N GLY A 13 -14.35 -5.05 -2.95
CA GLY A 13 -15.81 -4.98 -3.09
C GLY A 13 -16.54 -4.93 -1.74
N GLY A 14 -15.89 -4.40 -0.70
CA GLY A 14 -16.42 -4.34 0.67
C GLY A 14 -16.18 -5.61 1.51
N ALA A 15 -15.72 -6.71 0.92
CA ALA A 15 -15.37 -7.92 1.66
C ALA A 15 -13.90 -7.89 2.14
N PRO A 16 -13.58 -8.33 3.36
CA PRO A 16 -12.20 -8.47 3.82
C PRO A 16 -11.39 -9.40 2.91
N ALA A 17 -10.28 -8.88 2.37
CA ALA A 17 -9.39 -9.63 1.48
C ALA A 17 -8.18 -10.22 2.22
N GLY A 18 -7.77 -9.58 3.32
CA GLY A 18 -6.68 -10.00 4.19
C GLY A 18 -5.72 -8.86 4.53
N ARG A 19 -4.65 -9.20 5.25
CA ARG A 19 -3.58 -8.29 5.65
C ARG A 19 -2.35 -8.46 4.77
N VAL A 20 -1.74 -7.35 4.39
CA VAL A 20 -0.44 -7.27 3.73
C VAL A 20 0.55 -6.65 4.68
N VAL A 21 1.71 -7.27 4.90
CA VAL A 21 2.81 -6.73 5.71
C VAL A 21 3.98 -6.39 4.80
N MET A 22 4.54 -5.20 5.00
CA MET A 22 5.62 -4.65 4.20
C MET A 22 6.78 -4.25 5.10
N ASP A 23 7.98 -4.60 4.67
CA ASP A 23 9.24 -4.20 5.30
C ASP A 23 9.83 -3.02 4.53
N LEU A 24 10.19 -1.94 5.21
CA LEU A 24 10.65 -0.70 4.57
C LEU A 24 12.17 -0.56 4.66
N PHE A 25 12.80 -0.25 3.54
CA PHE A 25 14.26 -0.08 3.44
C PHE A 25 14.67 1.30 3.97
N ALA A 26 14.57 1.49 5.29
CA ALA A 26 14.95 2.73 5.95
C ALA A 26 16.48 2.96 5.93
N ASP A 27 17.25 1.88 5.80
CA ASP A 27 18.70 1.91 5.57
C ASP A 27 19.07 2.54 4.21
N THR A 28 18.30 2.26 3.17
CA THR A 28 18.57 2.70 1.80
C THR A 28 17.82 3.99 1.46
N THR A 29 16.58 4.11 1.93
CA THR A 29 15.63 5.19 1.59
C THR A 29 14.97 5.78 2.84
N PRO A 30 15.74 6.34 3.79
CA PRO A 30 15.24 6.72 5.12
C PRO A 30 14.07 7.72 5.06
N LYS A 31 14.16 8.74 4.20
CA LYS A 31 13.11 9.76 4.06
C LYS A 31 11.82 9.20 3.48
N THR A 32 11.94 8.33 2.47
CA THR A 32 10.80 7.72 1.78
C THR A 32 10.12 6.69 2.68
N ALA A 33 10.91 5.84 3.34
CA ALA A 33 10.44 4.87 4.32
C ALA A 33 9.71 5.56 5.48
N GLU A 34 10.27 6.63 6.04
CA GLU A 34 9.65 7.35 7.15
C GLU A 34 8.36 8.07 6.73
N ASN A 35 8.35 8.72 5.56
CA ASN A 35 7.12 9.34 5.03
C ASN A 35 6.02 8.28 4.84
N PHE A 36 6.39 7.12 4.31
CA PHE A 36 5.45 6.05 4.08
C PHE A 36 4.92 5.44 5.39
N ARG A 37 5.80 5.18 6.36
CA ARG A 37 5.45 4.73 7.71
C ARG A 37 4.49 5.69 8.41
N ALA A 38 4.79 6.99 8.37
CA ALA A 38 3.98 8.01 9.01
C ALA A 38 2.56 8.14 8.41
N LEU A 39 2.42 7.90 7.10
CA LEU A 39 1.10 7.84 6.44
C LEU A 39 0.35 6.54 6.74
N CYS A 40 1.05 5.45 7.06
CA CYS A 40 0.40 4.23 7.55
C CYS A 40 -0.18 4.44 8.95
N THR A 41 0.56 5.08 9.86
CA THR A 41 0.12 5.32 11.24
C THR A 41 -0.84 6.50 11.36
N GLY A 42 -0.82 7.44 10.41
CA GLY A 42 -1.62 8.66 10.48
C GLY A 42 -1.15 9.65 11.55
N GLU A 43 0.00 9.42 12.18
CA GLU A 43 0.47 10.18 13.34
C GLU A 43 0.75 11.67 13.05
N LYS A 44 0.90 12.03 11.77
CA LYS A 44 1.08 13.42 11.33
C LYS A 44 -0.22 14.22 11.32
N GLY A 45 -1.35 13.60 11.66
CA GLY A 45 -2.64 14.25 11.79
C GLY A 45 -3.19 14.75 10.46
N VAL A 46 -3.53 16.03 10.39
CA VAL A 46 -4.20 16.64 9.23
C VAL A 46 -3.19 17.46 8.42
N GLY A 47 -3.15 17.23 7.11
CA GLY A 47 -2.28 17.96 6.20
C GLY A 47 -2.79 19.38 5.91
N ARG A 48 -1.98 20.18 5.21
CA ARG A 48 -2.27 21.58 4.87
C ARG A 48 -3.60 21.81 4.13
N MET A 49 -4.12 20.79 3.46
CA MET A 49 -5.39 20.84 2.73
C MET A 49 -6.59 20.36 3.56
N GLY A 50 -6.46 20.21 4.87
CA GLY A 50 -7.53 19.72 5.75
C GLY A 50 -7.83 18.22 5.62
N LYS A 51 -7.01 17.48 4.85
CA LYS A 51 -7.15 16.03 4.66
C LYS A 51 -6.28 15.25 5.66
N PRO A 52 -6.77 14.16 6.26
CA PRO A 52 -5.94 13.28 7.08
C PRO A 52 -4.73 12.77 6.28
N LEU A 53 -3.54 12.84 6.88
CA LEU A 53 -2.32 12.25 6.33
C LEU A 53 -2.28 10.76 6.68
N HIS A 54 -3.24 10.01 6.15
CA HIS A 54 -3.45 8.61 6.53
C HIS A 54 -3.95 7.79 5.34
N TYR A 55 -3.40 6.58 5.14
CA TYR A 55 -3.88 5.67 4.10
C TYR A 55 -5.21 4.97 4.41
N LYS A 56 -5.67 4.98 5.66
CA LYS A 56 -6.94 4.36 6.06
C LYS A 56 -8.10 4.98 5.30
N GLY A 57 -8.92 4.15 4.68
CA GLY A 57 -10.02 4.55 3.81
C GLY A 57 -9.62 4.93 2.38
N SER A 58 -8.33 4.89 2.04
CA SER A 58 -7.88 5.15 0.66
C SER A 58 -8.17 3.96 -0.25
N THR A 59 -8.43 4.23 -1.53
CA THR A 59 -8.76 3.20 -2.53
C THR A 59 -7.65 3.04 -3.56
N PHE A 60 -7.47 1.82 -4.07
CA PHE A 60 -6.57 1.59 -5.19
C PHE A 60 -7.23 2.02 -6.48
N HIS A 61 -6.83 3.20 -6.94
CA HIS A 61 -7.35 3.80 -8.17
C HIS A 61 -6.91 3.05 -9.42
N ARG A 62 -5.79 2.31 -9.38
CA ARG A 62 -5.26 1.62 -10.54
C ARG A 62 -4.55 0.31 -10.21
N VAL A 63 -5.09 -0.83 -10.63
CA VAL A 63 -4.47 -2.14 -10.47
C VAL A 63 -4.28 -2.80 -11.83
N ILE A 64 -3.03 -3.02 -12.21
CA ILE A 64 -2.61 -3.68 -13.45
C ILE A 64 -1.95 -5.02 -13.08
N PRO A 65 -2.58 -6.16 -13.40
CA PRO A 65 -2.04 -7.48 -13.13
C PRO A 65 -0.65 -7.67 -13.75
N GLY A 66 0.30 -8.22 -12.99
CA GLY A 66 1.66 -8.48 -13.48
C GLY A 66 2.52 -7.23 -13.70
N PHE A 67 2.07 -6.06 -13.25
CA PHE A 67 2.82 -4.81 -13.39
C PHE A 67 2.80 -3.98 -12.10
N MET A 68 1.63 -3.57 -11.61
CA MET A 68 1.55 -2.72 -10.42
C MET A 68 0.15 -2.59 -9.84
N CYS A 69 0.08 -2.51 -8.51
CA CYS A 69 -1.06 -2.03 -7.76
C CYS A 69 -0.83 -0.57 -7.32
N GLN A 70 -1.21 0.42 -8.14
CA GLN A 70 -1.20 1.84 -7.76
C GLN A 70 -2.45 2.19 -6.98
N GLY A 71 -2.27 2.34 -5.69
CA GLY A 71 -3.28 2.88 -4.77
C GLY A 71 -2.65 3.48 -3.54
N ALA A 72 -1.55 2.89 -3.11
CA ALA A 72 -0.66 3.51 -2.17
C ALA A 72 0.77 2.97 -2.29
N ILE A 73 1.06 1.66 -2.47
CA ILE A 73 2.44 1.10 -2.37
C ILE A 73 2.58 -0.22 -3.15
N LEU A 74 3.81 -0.43 -3.63
CA LEU A 74 4.38 -1.57 -4.36
C LEU A 74 4.16 -1.61 -5.88
N ARG A 75 5.25 -1.25 -6.58
CA ARG A 75 5.55 -1.81 -7.90
C ARG A 75 6.07 -3.23 -7.70
N VAL A 76 5.41 -4.22 -8.32
CA VAL A 76 5.95 -5.57 -8.45
C VAL A 76 7.01 -5.48 -9.55
N ALA A 77 8.28 -5.68 -9.18
CA ALA A 77 9.49 -5.72 -10.02
C ALA A 77 9.38 -5.20 -11.47
N GLY A 78 9.95 -4.01 -11.72
CA GLY A 78 10.24 -3.51 -13.07
C GLY A 78 9.68 -2.12 -13.37
N THR A 79 10.58 -1.17 -13.65
CA THR A 79 10.37 0.23 -14.11
C THR A 79 10.21 1.34 -13.06
N LEU A 80 11.15 2.30 -13.13
CA LEU A 80 11.08 3.73 -12.79
C LEU A 80 10.34 4.14 -11.50
N GLY A 81 10.99 3.91 -10.35
CA GLY A 81 10.67 4.51 -9.05
C GLY A 81 11.59 3.91 -7.96
N GLU A 82 12.01 4.70 -6.98
CA GLU A 82 12.85 4.20 -5.87
C GLU A 82 12.10 3.09 -5.10
N VAL A 83 12.72 1.92 -4.96
CA VAL A 83 12.17 0.81 -4.18
C VAL A 83 12.45 1.08 -2.72
N PHE A 84 11.41 1.38 -1.94
CA PHE A 84 11.52 1.75 -0.52
C PHE A 84 11.04 0.66 0.45
N GLY A 85 10.68 -0.52 -0.06
CA GLY A 85 10.27 -1.67 0.74
C GLY A 85 9.78 -2.86 -0.08
N GLN A 86 9.45 -3.95 0.60
CA GLN A 86 8.97 -5.20 0.02
C GLN A 86 7.83 -5.82 0.84
N VAL A 87 6.93 -6.57 0.19
CA VAL A 87 5.93 -7.39 0.90
C VAL A 87 6.63 -8.59 1.52
N VAL A 88 6.45 -8.77 2.83
CA VAL A 88 6.94 -9.94 3.57
C VAL A 88 5.82 -10.92 3.91
N GLU A 89 4.57 -10.44 4.01
CA GLU A 89 3.39 -11.29 4.26
C GLU A 89 2.18 -10.78 3.47
N GLY A 90 1.24 -11.67 3.13
CA GLY A 90 0.00 -11.30 2.44
C GLY A 90 0.14 -11.13 0.92
N MET A 91 1.14 -11.80 0.30
CA MET A 91 1.29 -11.80 -1.16
C MET A 91 0.07 -12.40 -1.88
N ASP A 92 -0.66 -13.31 -1.23
CA ASP A 92 -1.94 -13.84 -1.73
C ASP A 92 -3.03 -12.75 -1.80
N VAL A 93 -3.04 -11.81 -0.84
CA VAL A 93 -3.98 -10.68 -0.79
C VAL A 93 -3.71 -9.73 -1.96
N ILE A 94 -2.44 -9.44 -2.24
CA ILE A 94 -2.05 -8.66 -3.42
C ILE A 94 -2.49 -9.37 -4.70
N LYS A 95 -2.28 -10.69 -4.82
CA LYS A 95 -2.76 -11.44 -6.00
C LYS A 95 -4.29 -11.39 -6.15
N LYS A 96 -5.05 -11.42 -5.04
CA LYS A 96 -6.51 -11.22 -5.07
C LYS A 96 -6.88 -9.81 -5.54
N ALA A 97 -6.13 -8.79 -5.12
CA ALA A 97 -6.32 -7.42 -5.59
C ALA A 97 -5.96 -7.28 -7.09
N GLU A 98 -4.89 -7.91 -7.55
CA GLU A 98 -4.53 -7.97 -8.97
C GLU A 98 -5.60 -8.67 -9.80
N ALA A 99 -6.19 -9.75 -9.30
CA ALA A 99 -7.25 -10.48 -10.00
C ALA A 99 -8.51 -9.63 -10.27
N VAL A 100 -8.73 -8.53 -9.53
CA VAL A 100 -9.82 -7.58 -9.81
C VAL A 100 -9.38 -6.39 -10.65
N GLY A 101 -8.08 -6.25 -10.92
CA GLY A 101 -7.51 -5.27 -11.84
C GLY A 101 -7.73 -5.61 -13.30
N SER A 102 -7.27 -4.72 -14.19
CA SER A 102 -7.34 -4.92 -15.64
C SER A 102 -6.12 -4.34 -16.34
N SER A 103 -5.92 -4.66 -17.62
CA SER A 103 -4.81 -4.09 -18.42
C SER A 103 -4.89 -2.55 -18.53
N SER A 104 -6.10 -1.98 -18.48
CA SER A 104 -6.32 -0.53 -18.41
C SER A 104 -5.94 0.06 -17.04
N GLY A 105 -5.81 -0.80 -16.03
CA GLY A 105 -5.65 -0.45 -14.62
C GLY A 105 -6.95 -0.22 -13.87
N ARG A 106 -8.11 -0.22 -14.53
CA ARG A 106 -9.40 -0.07 -13.86
C ARG A 106 -9.72 -1.33 -13.06
N CYS A 107 -10.07 -1.15 -11.78
CA CYS A 107 -10.51 -2.25 -10.92
C CYS A 107 -12.00 -2.54 -11.14
N SER A 108 -12.35 -3.81 -11.32
CA SER A 108 -13.75 -4.28 -11.42
C SER A 108 -14.49 -4.20 -10.08
N LYS A 109 -13.75 -4.31 -8.98
CA LYS A 109 -14.24 -4.11 -7.60
C LYS A 109 -13.38 -3.06 -6.91
N PRO A 110 -13.96 -2.21 -6.05
CA PRO A 110 -13.17 -1.25 -5.28
C PRO A 110 -12.25 -2.02 -4.32
N VAL A 111 -10.94 -1.76 -4.41
CA VAL A 111 -9.96 -2.25 -3.45
C VAL A 111 -9.67 -1.11 -2.49
N VAL A 112 -9.93 -1.30 -1.20
CA VAL A 112 -9.86 -0.25 -0.18
C VAL A 112 -8.97 -0.69 0.97
N ILE A 113 -8.14 0.22 1.46
CA ILE A 113 -7.38 0.04 2.70
C ILE A 113 -8.35 0.29 3.86
N ALA A 114 -8.87 -0.78 4.44
CA ALA A 114 -9.80 -0.71 5.56
C ALA A 114 -9.10 -0.27 6.85
N ASP A 115 -7.87 -0.72 7.05
CA ASP A 115 -7.01 -0.29 8.15
C ASP A 115 -5.53 -0.31 7.75
N CYS A 116 -4.71 0.47 8.44
CA CYS A 116 -3.27 0.45 8.24
C CYS A 116 -2.53 0.96 9.46
N GLY A 117 -1.26 0.56 9.60
CA GLY A 117 -0.41 0.99 10.70
C GLY A 117 1.00 0.45 10.61
N GLN A 118 1.75 0.69 11.68
CA GLN A 118 3.07 0.11 11.89
C GLN A 118 2.95 -1.08 12.85
N LEU A 119 3.78 -2.11 12.64
CA LEU A 119 3.94 -3.25 13.54
C LEU A 119 4.99 -2.98 14.62
#